data_AF-A0A6V8PQM1-F1
#
_entry.id   AF-A0A6V8PQM1-F1
#
_cell.length_a   1.000
_cell.length_b   1.000
_cell.length_c   1.000
_cell.angle_alpha   90.00
_cell.angle_beta   90.00
_cell.angle_gamma   90.00
#
_symmetry.space_group_name_H-M   'P 1'
#
loop_
_entity.id
_entity.type
_entity.pdbx_description
1 polymer ?
#
loop_
_entity_poly.entity_id
_entity_poly.type
_entity_poly.pdbx_seq_one_letter_code
_entity_poly.pdbx_strand_id
1 'polypeptide(L)'
;QGICGRRTHFEEISPPGQGQSYQNQKEDQSYHCLRHGERRKLELGQKVNPVGMRIGIINDWKSKWFTSSAYADYLREDMEIRNYLEQNLSNAAISKIEVERASDKLKIDIFSARPGIVIGKKGSSINEIRKYIEDMTHKVAQINIQEVKTPELDARLVAQSIAQQLESRVSYRKAMKKAVSAAMRAGAKGIKVSCGGRLAGAEMARTEWYRDGRVPLHTLRANIDYGFYLARTTFGCIGVKVWVYLDVLASSEEAVQRAAAETAGD
;
A
#
# COMPACT_ATOMS: atom_id res chain seq x y z
N GLN A 1 70.54 -2.00 46.31
CA GLN A 1 71.29 -2.68 45.23
C GLN A 1 70.50 -2.49 43.95
N GLY A 2 70.91 -1.52 43.13
CA GLY A 2 70.37 -1.34 41.80
C GLY A 2 71.11 -2.23 40.81
N ILE A 3 70.43 -2.67 39.75
CA ILE A 3 71.05 -2.93 38.44
C ILE A 3 70.06 -2.50 37.36
N CYS A 4 70.57 -1.62 36.51
CA CYS A 4 70.04 -1.14 35.25
C CYS A 4 70.73 -1.92 34.11
N GLY A 5 70.05 -2.13 32.98
CA GLY A 5 70.61 -2.58 31.69
C GLY A 5 69.95 -3.88 31.16
N ARG A 6 69.65 -4.08 29.88
CA ARG A 6 70.14 -3.46 28.63
C ARG A 6 69.07 -3.57 27.52
N ARG A 7 69.15 -2.64 26.56
CA ARG A 7 68.55 -2.71 25.22
C ARG A 7 69.22 -3.80 24.38
N THR A 8 68.47 -4.42 23.47
CA THR A 8 68.97 -4.81 22.14
C THR A 8 67.93 -4.42 21.10
N HIS A 9 68.41 -3.69 20.09
CA HIS A 9 67.71 -3.30 18.88
C HIS A 9 67.24 -4.52 18.09
N PHE A 10 66.08 -4.42 17.45
CA PHE A 10 65.85 -5.10 16.18
C PHE A 10 65.16 -4.11 15.23
N GLU A 11 65.72 -4.06 14.03
CA GLU A 11 65.58 -3.02 13.02
C GLU A 11 64.22 -3.03 12.32
N GLU A 12 63.87 -1.85 11.83
CA GLU A 12 62.74 -1.56 10.96
C GLU A 12 62.84 -2.34 9.65
N ILE A 13 61.73 -2.96 9.25
CA ILE A 13 61.43 -3.23 7.84
C ILE A 13 60.00 -2.74 7.59
N SER A 14 59.88 -1.58 6.95
CA SER A 14 58.66 -1.17 6.24
C SER A 14 58.87 -1.36 4.74
N PRO A 15 57.90 -1.94 4.02
CA PRO A 15 57.65 -1.60 2.62
C PRO A 15 56.17 -1.25 2.40
N PRO A 16 55.78 -0.67 1.25
CA PRO A 16 55.14 0.63 1.21
C PRO A 16 53.65 0.54 0.92
N GLY A 17 52.97 1.67 1.12
CA GLY A 17 51.53 1.73 1.22
C GLY A 17 50.73 1.54 -0.08
N GLN A 18 49.43 1.40 0.15
CA GLN A 18 48.35 2.10 -0.56
C GLN A 18 47.12 2.04 0.36
N GLY A 19 47.18 2.77 1.48
CA GLY A 19 46.04 3.01 2.35
C GLY A 19 45.33 4.28 1.90
N GLN A 20 44.48 4.17 0.87
CA GLN A 20 43.58 5.26 0.51
C GLN A 20 42.55 5.44 1.63
N SER A 21 42.62 6.61 2.28
CA SER A 21 41.48 7.39 2.77
C SER A 21 40.22 6.62 3.21
N TYR A 22 40.18 6.14 4.44
CA TYR A 22 38.91 6.06 5.18
C TYR A 22 38.60 7.44 5.78
N GLN A 23 38.29 8.38 4.88
CA GLN A 23 37.59 9.61 5.25
C GLN A 23 36.12 9.28 5.47
N ASN A 24 35.63 9.65 6.66
CA ASN A 24 34.26 10.05 6.93
C ASN A 24 33.13 9.19 6.35
N GLN A 25 32.61 8.28 7.18
CA GLN A 25 31.16 8.11 7.30
C GLN A 25 30.81 8.17 8.78
N LYS A 26 30.74 9.40 9.31
CA LYS A 26 29.84 9.68 10.42
C LYS A 26 28.46 9.26 9.94
N GLU A 27 27.95 8.17 10.49
CA GLU A 27 26.52 7.90 10.42
C GLU A 27 25.82 9.12 11.01
N ASP A 28 25.16 9.90 10.15
CA ASP A 28 24.21 10.91 10.56
C ASP A 28 23.02 10.21 11.21
N GLN A 29 23.22 9.78 12.45
CA GLN A 29 22.16 9.62 13.43
C GLN A 29 21.65 11.02 13.73
N SER A 30 20.75 11.52 12.88
CA SER A 30 19.97 12.71 13.18
C SER A 30 18.98 12.38 14.31
N TYR A 31 19.49 12.27 15.54
CA TYR A 31 18.69 12.42 16.73
C TYR A 31 18.31 13.89 16.82
N HIS A 32 17.07 14.20 16.44
CA HIS A 32 16.51 15.48 16.84
C HIS A 32 16.19 15.40 18.32
N CYS A 33 17.15 15.80 19.16
CA CYS A 33 16.96 15.99 20.59
C CYS A 33 16.01 17.17 20.80
N LEU A 34 14.71 16.91 20.92
CA LEU A 34 13.79 17.87 21.50
C LEU A 34 14.07 17.92 23.02
N ARG A 35 14.83 18.94 23.43
CA ARG A 35 14.93 19.35 24.84
C ARG A 35 13.54 19.73 25.35
N HIS A 36 13.33 19.45 26.64
CA HIS A 36 12.17 19.83 27.46
C HIS A 36 10.83 19.17 27.13
N GLY A 37 10.50 18.12 27.89
CA GLY A 37 9.72 18.31 29.12
C GLY A 37 8.27 18.80 29.01
N GLU A 38 7.72 19.03 27.83
CA GLU A 38 6.28 19.20 27.64
C GLU A 38 5.75 18.00 26.83
N ARG A 39 5.03 17.10 27.50
CA ARG A 39 4.10 16.19 26.81
C ARG A 39 2.97 17.04 26.23
N ARG A 40 3.23 17.77 25.14
CA ARG A 40 2.17 18.24 24.27
C ARG A 40 1.56 16.99 23.66
N LYS A 41 0.47 16.54 24.27
CA LYS A 41 -0.53 15.71 23.61
C LYS A 41 -0.89 16.51 22.36
N LEU A 42 -0.26 16.19 21.23
CA LEU A 42 -0.65 16.76 19.95
C LEU A 42 -2.09 16.33 19.77
N GLU A 43 -3.02 17.24 20.06
CA GLU A 43 -4.43 17.07 19.75
C GLU A 43 -4.52 16.96 18.23
N LEU A 44 -4.41 15.73 17.75
CA LEU A 44 -4.56 15.41 16.35
C LEU A 44 -6.04 15.51 16.04
N GLY A 45 -6.43 16.59 15.38
CA GLY A 45 -7.74 16.71 14.76
C GLY A 45 -8.02 15.52 13.83
N GLN A 46 -9.31 15.18 13.72
CA GLN A 46 -9.76 14.13 12.82
C GLN A 46 -9.43 14.51 11.36
N LYS A 47 -8.93 13.54 10.59
CA LYS A 47 -8.55 13.74 9.18
C LYS A 47 -9.62 13.13 8.28
N VAL A 48 -9.99 13.87 7.23
CA VAL A 48 -10.92 13.41 6.20
C VAL A 48 -10.31 12.25 5.39
N ASN A 49 -11.14 11.33 4.91
CA ASN A 49 -10.71 10.27 4.01
C ASN A 49 -10.19 10.86 2.68
N PRO A 50 -8.92 10.61 2.28
CA PRO A 50 -8.36 11.17 1.06
C PRO A 50 -9.10 10.76 -0.21
N VAL A 51 -9.63 9.54 -0.26
CA VAL A 51 -10.37 9.04 -1.43
C VAL A 51 -11.73 9.71 -1.49
N GLY A 52 -12.46 9.77 -0.37
CA GLY A 52 -13.78 10.38 -0.28
C GLY A 52 -13.78 11.86 -0.65
N MET A 53 -12.77 12.61 -0.18
CA MET A 53 -12.61 14.04 -0.49
C MET A 53 -12.34 14.31 -1.98
N ARG A 54 -11.96 13.28 -2.76
CA ARG A 54 -11.57 13.39 -4.18
C ARG A 54 -12.57 12.75 -5.15
N ILE A 55 -13.68 12.21 -4.64
CA ILE A 55 -14.75 11.67 -5.48
C ILE A 55 -15.34 12.81 -6.32
N GLY A 56 -15.46 12.60 -7.63
CA GLY A 56 -16.01 13.60 -8.57
C GLY A 56 -15.01 14.66 -9.07
N ILE A 57 -13.77 14.64 -8.58
CA ILE A 57 -12.67 15.48 -9.11
C ILE A 57 -11.65 14.62 -9.85
N ILE A 58 -11.15 13.58 -9.17
CA ILE A 58 -10.13 12.66 -9.71
C ILE A 58 -10.64 11.22 -9.63
N ASN A 59 -11.22 10.85 -8.49
CA ASN A 59 -11.63 9.48 -8.24
C ASN A 59 -13.06 9.26 -8.71
N ASP A 60 -13.24 8.16 -9.42
CA ASP A 60 -14.54 7.63 -9.79
C ASP A 60 -15.18 6.83 -8.65
N TRP A 61 -16.50 6.67 -8.77
CA TRP A 61 -17.29 5.76 -7.94
C TRP A 61 -16.91 4.30 -8.18
N LYS A 62 -16.95 3.49 -7.11
CA LYS A 62 -16.73 2.02 -7.20
C LYS A 62 -17.98 1.26 -7.66
N SER A 63 -19.17 1.79 -7.38
CA SER A 63 -20.43 1.29 -7.92
C SER A 63 -20.95 2.32 -8.92
N LYS A 64 -21.20 1.91 -10.16
CA LYS A 64 -21.75 2.76 -11.22
C LYS A 64 -23.09 2.18 -11.66
N TRP A 65 -24.16 2.63 -11.03
CA TRP A 65 -25.53 2.26 -11.37
C TRP A 65 -26.52 3.29 -10.83
N PHE A 66 -27.73 3.30 -11.40
CA PHE A 66 -28.81 4.20 -11.00
C PHE A 66 -30.10 3.41 -10.81
N THR A 67 -30.91 3.81 -9.82
CA THR A 67 -32.24 3.24 -9.56
C THR A 67 -33.13 4.30 -8.93
N SER A 68 -34.41 4.31 -9.31
CA SER A 68 -35.36 5.33 -8.85
C SER A 68 -35.99 5.02 -7.48
N SER A 69 -36.09 3.75 -7.09
CA SER A 69 -36.83 3.33 -5.88
C SER A 69 -36.11 2.25 -5.07
N ALA A 70 -35.52 1.25 -5.73
CA ALA A 70 -34.92 0.09 -5.07
C ALA A 70 -33.44 0.27 -4.67
N TYR A 71 -33.05 1.44 -4.15
CA TYR A 71 -31.64 1.72 -3.83
C TYR A 71 -31.10 0.86 -2.67
N ALA A 72 -31.90 0.70 -1.62
CA ALA A 72 -31.47 -0.02 -0.41
C ALA A 72 -31.20 -1.51 -0.69
N ASP A 73 -32.01 -2.14 -1.53
CA ASP A 73 -31.86 -3.57 -1.85
C ASP A 73 -30.62 -3.80 -2.73
N TYR A 74 -30.40 -2.97 -3.75
CA TYR A 74 -29.20 -3.07 -4.58
C TYR A 74 -27.92 -2.75 -3.80
N LEU A 75 -27.98 -1.83 -2.84
CA LEU A 75 -26.85 -1.57 -1.95
C LEU A 75 -26.54 -2.78 -1.05
N ARG A 76 -27.57 -3.46 -0.53
CA ARG A 76 -27.41 -4.68 0.29
C ARG A 76 -26.76 -5.79 -0.52
N GLU A 77 -27.28 -6.07 -1.71
CA GLU A 77 -26.70 -7.04 -2.65
C GLU A 77 -25.23 -6.70 -2.96
N ASP A 78 -24.93 -5.43 -3.27
CA ASP A 78 -23.58 -4.95 -3.55
C ASP A 78 -22.61 -5.15 -2.37
N MET A 79 -23.08 -5.02 -1.13
CA MET A 79 -22.28 -5.27 0.07
C MET A 79 -22.02 -6.76 0.27
N GLU A 80 -23.03 -7.60 0.06
CA GLU A 80 -22.91 -9.06 0.16
C GLU A 80 -21.95 -9.62 -0.89
N ILE A 81 -22.06 -9.18 -2.15
CA ILE A 81 -21.14 -9.55 -3.22
C ILE A 81 -19.70 -9.18 -2.85
N ARG A 82 -19.46 -7.96 -2.35
CA ARG A 82 -18.11 -7.52 -1.95
C ARG A 82 -17.55 -8.35 -0.81
N ASN A 83 -18.35 -8.60 0.23
CA ASN A 83 -17.92 -9.41 1.38
C ASN A 83 -17.60 -10.85 0.96
N TYR A 84 -18.44 -11.44 0.08
CA TYR A 84 -18.22 -12.77 -0.46
C TYR A 84 -16.92 -12.83 -1.28
N LEU A 85 -16.69 -11.87 -2.18
CA LEU A 85 -15.48 -11.82 -2.99
C LEU A 85 -14.22 -11.62 -2.13
N GLU A 86 -14.26 -10.73 -1.15
CA GLU A 86 -13.11 -10.50 -0.25
C GLU A 86 -12.75 -11.72 0.59
N GLN A 87 -13.73 -12.52 1.02
CA GLN A 87 -13.50 -13.74 1.80
C GLN A 87 -12.92 -14.87 0.94
N ASN A 88 -13.56 -15.17 -0.20
CA ASN A 88 -13.15 -16.28 -1.06
C ASN A 88 -11.82 -16.03 -1.78
N LEU A 89 -11.55 -14.76 -2.15
CA LEU A 89 -10.36 -14.38 -2.90
C LEU A 89 -9.30 -13.70 -2.02
N SER A 90 -9.28 -14.01 -0.72
CA SER A 90 -8.27 -13.49 0.23
C SER A 90 -6.82 -13.72 -0.23
N ASN A 91 -6.55 -14.85 -0.89
CA ASN A 91 -5.25 -15.20 -1.45
C ASN A 91 -4.90 -14.48 -2.76
N ALA A 92 -5.91 -13.98 -3.50
CA ALA A 92 -5.73 -13.39 -4.82
C ALA A 92 -5.18 -11.95 -4.77
N ALA A 93 -5.15 -11.32 -3.59
CA ALA A 93 -4.72 -9.94 -3.40
C ALA A 93 -5.51 -8.96 -4.28
N ILE A 94 -6.76 -8.69 -3.88
CA ILE A 94 -7.68 -7.79 -4.56
C ILE A 94 -7.40 -6.33 -4.17
N SER A 95 -7.23 -5.49 -5.20
CA SER A 95 -7.15 -4.04 -5.08
C SER A 95 -8.53 -3.40 -4.96
N LYS A 96 -9.34 -3.52 -6.03
CA LYS A 96 -10.62 -2.84 -6.20
C LYS A 96 -11.63 -3.81 -6.80
N ILE A 97 -12.89 -3.63 -6.41
CA ILE A 97 -14.04 -4.30 -6.99
C ILE A 97 -14.97 -3.19 -7.49
N GLU A 98 -15.17 -3.15 -8.80
CA GLU A 98 -16.13 -2.27 -9.44
C GLU A 98 -17.40 -3.05 -9.78
N VAL A 99 -18.55 -2.43 -9.51
CA VAL A 99 -19.86 -3.03 -9.76
C VAL A 99 -20.66 -2.09 -10.65
N GLU A 100 -21.02 -2.57 -11.83
CA GLU A 100 -21.87 -1.88 -12.77
C GLU A 100 -23.16 -2.69 -12.96
N ARG A 101 -24.31 -2.03 -12.92
CA ARG A 101 -25.60 -2.67 -13.11
C ARG A 101 -26.31 -2.04 -14.30
N ALA A 102 -26.68 -2.88 -15.26
CA ALA A 102 -27.49 -2.52 -16.41
C ALA A 102 -28.74 -3.39 -16.39
N SER A 103 -29.85 -2.89 -15.82
CA SER A 103 -31.13 -3.60 -15.61
C SER A 103 -30.99 -5.09 -15.23
N ASP A 104 -30.88 -5.98 -16.22
CA ASP A 104 -30.84 -7.45 -16.07
C ASP A 104 -29.43 -8.03 -16.00
N LYS A 105 -28.41 -7.23 -16.34
CA LYS A 105 -26.99 -7.63 -16.37
C LYS A 105 -26.23 -6.97 -15.23
N LEU A 106 -25.48 -7.78 -14.50
CA LEU A 106 -24.56 -7.36 -13.45
C LEU A 106 -23.13 -7.54 -13.93
N LYS A 107 -22.39 -6.46 -14.11
CA LYS A 107 -20.99 -6.48 -14.51
C LYS A 107 -20.11 -6.20 -13.29
N ILE A 108 -19.20 -7.13 -13.00
CA ILE A 108 -18.28 -7.03 -11.87
C ILE A 108 -16.86 -7.06 -12.41
N ASP A 109 -16.15 -5.96 -12.24
CA ASP A 109 -14.75 -5.84 -12.64
C ASP A 109 -13.86 -5.97 -11.40
N ILE A 110 -13.05 -7.03 -11.36
CA ILE A 110 -12.16 -7.35 -10.25
C ILE A 110 -10.73 -6.99 -10.64
N PHE A 111 -10.14 -6.06 -9.90
CA PHE A 111 -8.74 -5.67 -10.05
C PHE A 111 -7.88 -6.47 -9.09
N SER A 112 -6.98 -7.28 -9.63
CA SER A 112 -6.14 -8.19 -8.86
C SER A 112 -4.68 -8.12 -9.29
N ALA A 113 -3.77 -8.28 -8.33
CA ALA A 113 -2.34 -8.47 -8.61
C ALA A 113 -2.02 -9.89 -9.10
N ARG A 114 -2.90 -10.86 -8.82
CA ARG A 114 -2.72 -12.28 -9.19
C ARG A 114 -3.98 -12.81 -9.87
N PRO A 115 -4.21 -12.47 -11.16
CA PRO A 115 -5.40 -12.90 -11.88
C PRO A 115 -5.50 -14.44 -11.99
N GLY A 116 -4.37 -15.15 -12.08
CA GLY A 116 -4.36 -16.62 -12.20
C GLY A 116 -5.03 -17.35 -11.04
N ILE A 117 -4.95 -16.82 -9.81
CA ILE A 117 -5.62 -17.40 -8.64
C ILE A 117 -7.14 -17.20 -8.74
N VAL A 118 -7.59 -16.05 -9.26
CA VAL A 118 -9.02 -15.74 -9.44
C VAL A 118 -9.65 -16.63 -10.51
N ILE A 119 -8.91 -16.90 -11.60
CA ILE A 119 -9.38 -17.78 -12.68
C ILE A 119 -9.48 -19.24 -12.20
N GLY A 120 -8.51 -19.70 -11.43
CA GLY A 120 -8.44 -21.08 -10.95
C GLY A 120 -8.11 -22.09 -12.05
N LYS A 121 -8.16 -23.38 -11.73
CA LYS A 121 -7.87 -24.45 -12.70
C LYS A 121 -8.96 -24.50 -13.77
N LYS A 122 -8.61 -24.24 -15.03
CA LYS A 122 -9.53 -24.24 -16.18
C LYS A 122 -10.79 -23.35 -15.99
N GLY A 123 -10.69 -22.28 -15.19
CA GLY A 123 -11.83 -21.38 -14.95
C GLY A 123 -12.86 -21.86 -13.93
N SER A 124 -12.59 -22.93 -13.15
CA SER A 124 -13.55 -23.47 -12.16
C SER A 124 -14.00 -22.40 -11.16
N SER A 125 -13.05 -21.64 -10.60
CA SER A 125 -13.32 -20.66 -9.55
C SER A 125 -14.21 -19.51 -10.05
N ILE A 126 -14.04 -19.05 -11.29
CA ILE A 126 -14.94 -18.04 -11.89
C ILE A 126 -16.35 -18.59 -12.05
N ASN A 127 -16.49 -19.84 -12.48
CA ASN A 127 -17.81 -20.46 -12.66
C ASN A 127 -18.52 -20.65 -11.31
N GLU A 128 -17.79 -21.00 -10.25
CA GLU A 128 -18.33 -21.09 -8.88
C GLU A 128 -18.81 -19.72 -8.37
N ILE A 129 -17.98 -18.67 -8.52
CA ILE A 129 -18.32 -17.31 -8.11
C ILE A 129 -19.52 -16.78 -8.92
N ARG A 130 -19.54 -17.01 -10.24
CA ARG A 130 -20.64 -16.61 -11.11
C ARG A 130 -21.95 -17.24 -10.65
N LYS A 131 -21.97 -18.56 -10.45
CA LYS A 131 -23.16 -19.29 -9.98
C LYS A 131 -23.66 -18.73 -8.66
N TYR A 132 -22.78 -18.52 -7.69
CA TYR A 132 -23.17 -17.96 -6.40
C TYR A 132 -23.81 -16.57 -6.51
N ILE A 133 -23.28 -15.70 -7.37
CA ILE A 133 -23.81 -14.36 -7.59
C ILE A 133 -25.15 -14.41 -8.34
N GLU A 134 -25.29 -15.30 -9.31
CA GLU A 134 -26.55 -15.53 -10.04
C GLU A 134 -27.63 -16.10 -9.12
N ASP A 135 -27.29 -17.02 -8.22
CA ASP A 135 -28.21 -17.59 -7.23
C ASP A 135 -28.70 -16.55 -6.22
N MET A 136 -27.83 -15.60 -5.83
CA MET A 136 -28.15 -14.52 -4.90
C MET A 136 -28.98 -13.40 -5.54
N THR A 137 -28.60 -12.96 -6.74
CA THR A 137 -29.18 -11.76 -7.38
C THR A 137 -30.25 -12.06 -8.40
N HIS A 138 -30.36 -13.31 -8.85
CA HIS A 138 -31.21 -13.76 -9.97
C HIS A 138 -30.99 -12.98 -11.27
N LYS A 139 -29.82 -12.35 -11.42
CA LYS A 139 -29.40 -11.56 -12.58
C LYS A 139 -28.21 -12.22 -13.25
N VAL A 140 -28.05 -12.01 -14.55
CA VAL A 140 -26.95 -12.59 -15.30
C VAL A 140 -25.65 -11.85 -14.95
N ALA A 141 -24.68 -12.57 -14.38
CA ALA A 141 -23.44 -11.99 -13.87
C ALA A 141 -22.28 -12.14 -14.87
N GLN A 142 -21.73 -11.01 -15.31
CA GLN A 142 -20.52 -10.91 -16.12
C GLN A 142 -19.35 -10.49 -15.23
N ILE A 143 -18.40 -11.40 -15.02
CA ILE A 143 -17.21 -11.15 -14.20
C ILE A 143 -16.02 -10.91 -15.14
N ASN A 144 -15.41 -9.73 -15.05
CA ASN A 144 -14.16 -9.43 -15.73
C ASN A 144 -13.02 -9.30 -14.72
N ILE A 145 -11.86 -9.81 -15.09
CA ILE A 145 -10.67 -9.78 -14.24
C ILE A 145 -9.66 -8.87 -14.93
N GLN A 146 -9.24 -7.83 -14.24
CA GLN A 146 -8.24 -6.90 -14.69
C GLN A 146 -6.97 -7.06 -13.85
N GLU A 147 -5.84 -7.15 -14.53
CA GLU A 147 -4.54 -7.27 -13.88
C GLU A 147 -4.00 -5.89 -13.48
N VAL A 148 -3.54 -5.79 -12.22
CA VAL A 148 -2.80 -4.61 -11.74
C VAL A 148 -1.32 -4.79 -12.09
N LYS A 149 -0.84 -4.02 -13.08
CA LYS A 149 0.54 -4.11 -13.61
C LYS A 149 1.62 -3.90 -12.54
N THR A 150 1.41 -2.94 -11.64
CA THR A 150 2.39 -2.53 -10.61
C THR A 150 1.73 -2.53 -9.23
N PRO A 151 1.76 -3.65 -8.49
CA PRO A 151 1.10 -3.76 -7.19
C PRO A 151 1.72 -2.90 -6.09
N GLU A 152 2.97 -2.44 -6.25
CA GLU A 152 3.65 -1.58 -5.29
C GLU A 152 3.12 -0.14 -5.26
N LEU A 153 2.45 0.30 -6.33
CA LEU A 153 1.84 1.63 -6.43
C LEU A 153 0.43 1.68 -5.83
N ASP A 154 -0.20 0.52 -5.67
CA ASP A 154 -1.53 0.41 -5.10
C ASP A 154 -1.48 0.39 -3.57
N ALA A 155 -2.16 1.34 -2.94
CA ALA A 155 -2.09 1.53 -1.50
C ALA A 155 -2.73 0.36 -0.73
N ARG A 156 -3.77 -0.27 -1.28
CA ARG A 156 -4.45 -1.40 -0.62
C ARG A 156 -3.61 -2.67 -0.69
N LEU A 157 -3.00 -2.96 -1.82
CA LEU A 157 -2.10 -4.12 -1.98
C LEU A 157 -0.85 -3.98 -1.10
N VAL A 158 -0.27 -2.78 -1.03
CA VAL A 158 0.85 -2.49 -0.11
C VAL A 158 0.42 -2.67 1.35
N ALA A 159 -0.75 -2.18 1.75
CA ALA A 159 -1.28 -2.35 3.10
C ALA A 159 -1.49 -3.83 3.45
N GLN A 160 -2.06 -4.62 2.52
CA GLN A 160 -2.25 -6.05 2.69
C GLN A 160 -0.92 -6.80 2.83
N SER A 161 0.08 -6.46 2.01
CA SER A 161 1.42 -7.08 2.08
C SER A 161 2.11 -6.82 3.43
N ILE A 162 2.01 -5.59 3.96
CA ILE A 162 2.54 -5.25 5.28
C ILE A 162 1.79 -6.05 6.36
N ALA A 163 0.46 -6.12 6.27
CA ALA A 163 -0.34 -6.86 7.24
C ALA A 163 0.02 -8.35 7.28
N GLN A 164 0.16 -9.00 6.13
CA GLN A 164 0.60 -10.40 6.04
C GLN A 164 1.99 -10.61 6.65
N GLN A 165 2.92 -9.66 6.45
CA GLN A 165 4.24 -9.70 7.08
C GLN A 165 4.16 -9.56 8.61
N LEU A 166 3.26 -8.71 9.13
CA LEU A 166 3.04 -8.56 10.57
C LEU A 166 2.42 -9.82 11.20
N GLU A 167 1.48 -10.46 10.51
CA GLU A 167 0.89 -11.74 10.91
C GLU A 167 1.94 -12.86 10.93
N SER A 168 2.87 -12.83 9.97
CA SER A 168 4.05 -13.71 9.92
C SER A 168 5.14 -13.35 10.93
N ARG A 169 4.87 -12.44 11.88
CA ARG A 169 5.79 -11.99 12.96
C ARG A 169 7.07 -11.32 12.46
N VAL A 170 7.07 -10.74 11.26
CA VAL A 170 8.19 -9.90 10.79
C VAL A 170 8.21 -8.59 11.58
N SER A 171 9.41 -8.07 11.85
CA SER A 171 9.54 -6.76 12.49
C SER A 171 8.81 -5.67 11.69
N TYR A 172 7.88 -4.98 12.34
CA TYR A 172 7.07 -3.93 11.74
C TYR A 172 7.92 -2.81 11.10
N ARG A 173 9.06 -2.46 11.71
CA ARG A 173 10.01 -1.47 11.14
C ARG A 173 10.59 -1.94 9.80
N LYS A 174 10.95 -3.22 9.71
CA LYS A 174 11.50 -3.83 8.48
C LYS A 174 10.43 -3.88 7.39
N ALA A 175 9.22 -4.33 7.73
CA ALA A 175 8.10 -4.40 6.80
C ALA A 175 7.75 -3.02 6.22
N MET A 176 7.65 -1.98 7.06
CA MET A 176 7.37 -0.62 6.62
C MET A 176 8.47 -0.03 5.75
N LYS A 177 9.74 -0.12 6.17
CA LYS A 177 10.87 0.40 5.37
C LYS A 177 10.98 -0.30 4.01
N LYS A 178 10.76 -1.62 3.98
CA LYS A 178 10.72 -2.40 2.74
C LYS A 178 9.61 -1.92 1.81
N ALA A 179 8.40 -1.72 2.33
CA ALA A 179 7.26 -1.25 1.54
C ALA A 179 7.49 0.18 1.00
N VAL A 180 8.00 1.09 1.83
CA VAL A 180 8.34 2.47 1.42
C VAL A 180 9.38 2.46 0.31
N SER A 181 10.48 1.71 0.47
CA SER A 181 11.52 1.61 -0.54
C SER A 181 11.03 0.96 -1.84
N ALA A 182 10.16 -0.05 -1.76
CA ALA A 182 9.58 -0.70 -2.94
C ALA A 182 8.68 0.25 -3.74
N ALA A 183 7.80 1.00 -3.06
CA ALA A 183 6.92 1.97 -3.72
C ALA A 183 7.69 3.13 -4.37
N MET A 184 8.72 3.66 -3.69
CA MET A 184 9.59 4.70 -4.27
C MET A 184 10.36 4.17 -5.49
N ARG A 185 10.84 2.91 -5.45
CA ARG A 185 11.48 2.26 -6.61
C ARG A 185 10.53 2.06 -7.78
N ALA A 186 9.26 1.76 -7.51
CA ALA A 186 8.21 1.63 -8.52
C ALA A 186 7.79 2.98 -9.14
N GLY A 187 8.33 4.12 -8.68
CA GLY A 187 8.08 5.44 -9.25
C GLY A 187 7.02 6.27 -8.52
N ALA A 188 6.64 5.91 -7.29
CA ALA A 188 5.78 6.78 -6.49
C ALA A 188 6.47 8.10 -6.15
N LYS A 189 5.76 9.23 -6.23
CA LYS A 189 6.29 10.56 -5.85
C LYS A 189 6.40 10.75 -4.35
N GLY A 190 5.59 10.01 -3.62
CA GLY A 190 5.71 9.91 -2.18
C GLY A 190 4.81 8.84 -1.62
N ILE A 191 5.21 8.30 -0.48
CA ILE A 191 4.47 7.28 0.24
C ILE A 191 4.50 7.62 1.72
N LYS A 192 3.37 7.40 2.38
CA LYS A 192 3.29 7.39 3.83
C LYS A 192 2.69 6.06 4.28
N VAL A 193 3.33 5.41 5.23
CA VAL A 193 2.84 4.20 5.87
C VAL A 193 2.69 4.46 7.35
N SER A 194 1.56 4.08 7.94
CA SER A 194 1.29 4.20 9.36
C SER A 194 0.77 2.88 9.89
N CYS A 195 1.40 2.37 10.94
CA CYS A 195 0.97 1.18 11.66
C CYS A 195 0.57 1.58 13.08
N GLY A 196 -0.66 1.29 13.46
CA GLY A 196 -1.22 1.59 14.79
C GLY A 196 -1.69 0.33 15.49
N GLY A 197 -1.30 0.15 16.75
CA GLY A 197 -1.72 -0.99 17.57
C GLY A 197 -0.64 -1.42 18.56
N ARG A 198 -0.71 -2.67 19.02
CA ARG A 198 0.30 -3.28 19.91
C ARG A 198 1.53 -3.74 19.12
N LEU A 199 2.32 -2.78 18.65
CA LEU A 199 3.48 -3.04 17.80
C LEU A 199 4.54 -3.87 18.53
N ALA A 200 4.93 -5.00 17.93
CA ALA A 200 5.87 -5.98 18.49
C ALA A 200 5.45 -6.54 19.88
N GLY A 201 4.15 -6.63 20.15
CA GLY A 201 3.63 -7.24 21.38
C GLY A 201 3.73 -6.34 22.62
N ALA A 202 4.01 -5.04 22.45
CA ALA A 202 3.98 -4.08 23.54
C ALA A 202 2.62 -4.09 24.26
N GLU A 203 2.64 -3.84 25.58
CA GLU A 203 1.43 -3.78 26.41
C GLU A 203 0.53 -2.61 25.98
N MET A 204 1.12 -1.43 25.79
CA MET A 204 0.41 -0.23 25.32
C MET A 204 0.47 -0.09 23.80
N ALA A 205 -0.67 0.25 23.20
CA ALA A 205 -0.74 0.53 21.77
C ALA A 205 -0.05 1.86 21.42
N ARG A 206 0.69 1.87 20.31
CA ARG A 206 1.34 3.06 19.74
C ARG A 206 1.11 3.13 18.24
N THR A 207 1.29 4.32 17.69
CA THR A 207 1.24 4.53 16.23
C THR A 207 2.59 5.02 15.76
N GLU A 208 3.21 4.29 14.85
CA GLU A 208 4.44 4.68 14.18
C GLU A 208 4.17 4.88 12.70
N TRP A 209 4.80 5.89 12.10
CA TRP A 209 4.66 6.19 10.69
C TRP A 209 6.01 6.47 10.04
N TYR A 210 6.16 6.04 8.80
CA TYR A 210 7.27 6.37 7.93
C TYR A 210 6.70 7.13 6.72
N ARG A 211 7.39 8.18 6.31
CA ARG A 211 7.05 8.95 5.12
C ARG A 211 8.30 9.16 4.30
N ASP A 212 8.18 8.95 3.01
CA ASP A 212 9.21 9.29 2.04
C ASP A 212 8.56 10.06 0.87
N GLY A 213 9.31 11.01 0.30
CA GLY A 213 8.80 11.91 -0.73
C GLY A 213 7.67 12.86 -0.28
N ARG A 214 6.87 13.31 -1.25
CA ARG A 214 5.82 14.33 -1.06
C ARG A 214 4.44 13.66 -0.96
N VAL A 215 3.62 14.06 0.03
CA VAL A 215 2.22 13.59 0.16
C VAL A 215 1.32 14.78 0.51
N PRO A 216 0.88 15.58 -0.49
CA PRO A 216 0.07 16.77 -0.27
C PRO A 216 -1.40 16.42 -0.03
N LEU A 217 -1.77 16.13 1.22
CA LEU A 217 -3.14 15.69 1.56
C LEU A 217 -4.22 16.76 1.31
N HIS A 218 -3.87 18.05 1.45
CA HIS A 218 -4.81 19.17 1.29
C HIS A 218 -5.11 19.52 -0.17
N THR A 219 -4.23 19.15 -1.11
CA THR A 219 -4.41 19.47 -2.52
C THR A 219 -5.42 18.52 -3.14
N LEU A 220 -6.58 19.03 -3.55
CA LEU A 220 -7.64 18.21 -4.17
C LEU A 220 -7.21 17.58 -5.49
N ARG A 221 -6.44 18.31 -6.31
CA ARG A 221 -5.89 17.84 -7.60
C ARG A 221 -4.80 16.76 -7.47
N ALA A 222 -4.29 16.49 -6.26
CA ALA A 222 -3.29 15.45 -6.07
C ALA A 222 -3.94 14.05 -6.16
N ASN A 223 -3.45 13.19 -7.05
CA ASN A 223 -3.87 11.80 -7.13
C ASN A 223 -3.24 11.00 -5.96
N ILE A 224 -4.03 10.79 -4.92
CA ILE A 224 -3.60 10.07 -3.71
C ILE A 224 -4.47 8.85 -3.54
N ASP A 225 -3.84 7.68 -3.62
CA ASP A 225 -4.47 6.42 -3.27
C ASP A 225 -4.31 6.15 -1.77
N TYR A 226 -5.35 5.58 -1.16
CA TYR A 226 -5.41 5.27 0.26
C TYR A 226 -5.86 3.83 0.49
N GLY A 227 -5.02 3.08 1.19
CA GLY A 227 -5.26 1.70 1.58
C GLY A 227 -5.34 1.56 3.08
N PHE A 228 -6.32 0.78 3.54
CA PHE A 228 -6.41 0.33 4.93
C PHE A 228 -6.53 -1.19 4.95
N TYR A 229 -5.76 -1.82 5.84
CA TYR A 229 -5.87 -3.25 6.10
C TYR A 229 -5.63 -3.53 7.59
N LEU A 230 -6.33 -4.53 8.11
CA LEU A 230 -6.24 -4.97 9.50
C LEU A 230 -5.38 -6.24 9.56
N ALA A 231 -4.27 -6.20 10.29
CA ALA A 231 -3.47 -7.39 10.60
C ALA A 231 -3.97 -8.01 11.91
N ARG A 232 -4.35 -9.28 11.88
CA ARG A 232 -4.81 -10.03 13.07
C ARG A 232 -3.65 -10.80 13.67
N THR A 233 -3.05 -10.25 14.74
CA THR A 233 -1.93 -10.87 15.45
C THR A 233 -2.39 -11.54 16.74
N THR A 234 -1.53 -12.36 17.35
CA THR A 234 -1.83 -13.00 18.65
C THR A 234 -2.11 -12.00 19.77
N PHE A 235 -1.50 -10.81 19.70
CA PHE A 235 -1.63 -9.78 20.73
C PHE A 235 -2.79 -8.80 20.46
N GLY A 236 -3.58 -9.04 19.41
CA GLY A 236 -4.70 -8.20 19.00
C GLY A 236 -4.54 -7.71 17.56
N CYS A 237 -5.23 -6.61 17.24
CA CYS A 237 -5.27 -6.09 15.89
C CYS A 237 -4.28 -4.93 15.70
N ILE A 238 -3.58 -4.92 14.55
CA ILE A 238 -2.75 -3.82 14.11
C ILE A 238 -3.37 -3.23 12.84
N GLY A 239 -3.71 -1.95 12.87
CA GLY A 239 -4.21 -1.23 11.71
C GLY A 239 -3.06 -0.68 10.87
N VAL A 240 -3.02 -1.04 9.58
CA VAL A 240 -2.06 -0.51 8.61
C VAL A 240 -2.79 0.45 7.68
N LYS A 241 -2.32 1.70 7.64
CA LYS A 241 -2.81 2.77 6.76
C LYS A 241 -1.70 3.19 5.82
N VAL A 242 -1.97 3.22 4.52
CA VAL A 242 -1.00 3.58 3.49
C VAL A 242 -1.59 4.69 2.63
N TRP A 243 -0.77 5.70 2.33
CA TRP A 243 -1.05 6.74 1.35
C TRP A 243 0.02 6.68 0.28
N VAL A 244 -0.36 6.56 -0.98
CA VAL A 244 0.55 6.62 -2.12
C VAL A 244 0.18 7.84 -2.96
N TYR A 245 1.15 8.70 -3.21
CA TYR A 245 1.00 9.84 -4.09
C TYR A 245 1.58 9.47 -5.46
N LEU A 246 0.68 9.38 -6.43
CA LEU A 246 1.01 9.18 -7.84
C LEU A 246 1.21 10.54 -8.50
N ASP A 247 1.78 10.56 -9.71
CA ASP A 247 1.87 11.81 -10.45
C ASP A 247 0.48 12.42 -10.64
N VAL A 248 0.43 13.75 -10.65
CA VAL A 248 -0.72 14.50 -11.13
C VAL A 248 -0.97 14.00 -12.53
N LEU A 249 -2.22 13.59 -12.82
CA LEU A 249 -2.66 13.39 -14.18
C LEU A 249 -2.23 14.63 -14.98
N ALA A 250 -1.22 14.46 -15.84
CA ALA A 250 -1.16 15.16 -17.10
C ALA A 250 -2.60 15.12 -17.62
N SER A 251 -3.18 16.28 -17.90
CA SER A 251 -4.59 16.44 -18.26
C SER A 251 -5.05 15.25 -19.10
N SER A 252 -6.27 14.77 -18.90
CA SER A 252 -6.85 13.70 -19.71
C SER A 252 -6.62 13.88 -21.22
N GLU A 253 -6.47 15.13 -21.66
CA GLU A 253 -6.04 15.55 -23.00
C GLU A 253 -4.61 15.12 -23.37
N GLU A 254 -3.60 15.31 -22.53
CA GLU A 254 -2.21 14.91 -22.79
C GLU A 254 -2.03 13.39 -22.83
N ALA A 255 -2.77 12.64 -22.01
CA ALA A 255 -2.72 11.17 -22.02
C ALA A 255 -3.40 10.58 -23.27
N VAL A 256 -4.54 11.14 -23.67
CA VAL A 256 -5.23 10.78 -24.93
C VAL A 256 -4.40 11.20 -26.14
N GLN A 257 -3.75 12.37 -26.10
CA GLN A 257 -2.84 12.84 -27.16
C GLN A 257 -1.58 11.98 -27.30
N ARG A 258 -0.99 11.52 -26.18
CA ARG A 258 0.15 10.58 -26.23
C ARG A 258 -0.25 9.21 -26.78
N ALA A 259 -1.40 8.67 -26.35
CA ALA A 259 -1.91 7.41 -26.88
C ALA A 259 -2.23 7.51 -28.39
N ALA A 260 -2.82 8.63 -28.83
CA ALA A 260 -3.09 8.89 -30.24
C ALA A 260 -1.81 9.10 -31.07
N ALA A 261 -0.78 9.73 -30.49
CA ALA A 261 0.52 9.91 -31.15
C ALA A 261 1.27 8.58 -31.34
N GLU A 262 1.15 7.65 -30.39
CA GLU A 262 1.74 6.30 -30.49
C GLU A 262 1.04 5.44 -31.55
N THR A 263 -0.25 5.66 -31.84
CA THR A 263 -0.97 4.90 -32.88
C THR A 263 -0.79 5.44 -34.29
N ALA A 264 -0.26 6.65 -34.45
CA ALA A 264 -0.05 7.30 -35.74
C ALA A 264 1.38 7.13 -36.29
N GLY A 265 2.25 6.42 -35.56
CA GLY A 265 3.66 6.22 -35.88
C GLY A 265 4.02 4.88 -36.53
N ASP A 266 3.04 3.99 -36.74
CA ASP A 266 3.13 2.75 -37.52
C ASP A 266 2.42 2.92 -38.88
#